data_AF-A0A0L0F3A3-F1
#
_entry.id   AF-A0A0L0F3A3-F1
#
_cell.length_a   1.000
_cell.length_b   1.000
_cell.length_c   1.000
_cell.angle_alpha   90.00
_cell.angle_beta   90.00
_cell.angle_gamma   90.00
#
_symmetry.space_group_name_H-M   'P 1'
#
loop_
_entity.id
_entity.type
_entity.pdbx_description
1 polymer ?
#
loop_
_entity_poly.entity_id
_entity_poly.type
_entity_poly.pdbx_seq_one_letter_code
_entity_poly.pdbx_strand_id
1 'polypeptide(L)'
;MAAEKPPTQPHILIIESTYGVQVHEPREEREARFTTTIHKTVARGGRVLIPVFALGRAQELLLILDEYWKAHPELHSIPIYYASALAKKCMSIYQTYIHMMNDKIRREAAVSNPFVFQHISNLRSMAHFDDVGPCVIMASP
;
A
#
# COMPACT_ATOMS: atom_id res chain seq x y z
N MET A 1 -11.88 0.32 -9.40
CA MET A 1 -11.92 0.40 -10.88
C MET A 1 -11.99 -1.00 -11.43
N ALA A 2 -12.83 -1.21 -12.43
CA ALA A 2 -12.86 -2.44 -13.20
C ALA A 2 -11.77 -2.41 -14.27
N ALA A 3 -11.40 -3.59 -14.79
CA ALA A 3 -10.57 -3.69 -15.98
C ALA A 3 -11.30 -3.06 -17.19
N GLU A 4 -10.52 -2.61 -18.17
CA GLU A 4 -11.08 -2.06 -19.41
C GLU A 4 -11.88 -3.14 -20.15
N LYS A 5 -13.09 -2.79 -20.57
CA LYS A 5 -13.90 -3.67 -21.41
C LYS A 5 -13.56 -3.37 -22.87
N PRO A 6 -13.14 -4.37 -23.67
CA PRO A 6 -12.86 -4.15 -25.07
C PRO A 6 -14.14 -3.69 -25.81
N PRO A 7 -14.01 -2.85 -26.85
CA PRO A 7 -15.15 -2.36 -27.62
C PRO A 7 -15.81 -3.47 -28.44
N THR A 8 -15.11 -4.57 -28.71
CA THR A 8 -15.59 -5.72 -29.47
C THR A 8 -15.89 -6.91 -28.57
N GLN A 9 -16.86 -7.74 -28.97
CA GLN A 9 -17.21 -8.95 -28.25
C GLN A 9 -16.26 -10.09 -28.64
N PRO A 10 -15.56 -10.71 -27.67
CA PRO A 10 -14.70 -11.85 -27.98
C PRO A 10 -15.54 -13.12 -28.20
N HIS A 11 -15.12 -13.96 -29.15
CA HIS A 11 -15.69 -15.30 -29.34
C HIS A 11 -15.23 -16.30 -28.28
N ILE A 12 -14.00 -16.12 -27.78
CA ILE A 12 -13.37 -16.95 -26.76
C ILE A 12 -12.83 -16.03 -25.68
N LEU A 13 -13.20 -16.29 -24.42
CA LEU A 13 -12.68 -15.60 -23.25
C LEU A 13 -11.94 -16.62 -22.37
N ILE A 14 -10.64 -16.37 -22.16
CA ILE A 14 -9.85 -17.06 -21.14
C ILE A 14 -9.75 -16.09 -19.96
N ILE A 15 -10.27 -16.48 -18.79
CA ILE A 15 -10.37 -15.63 -17.60
C ILE A 15 -9.90 -16.39 -16.35
N GLU A 16 -9.36 -15.65 -15.37
CA GLU A 16 -9.04 -16.23 -14.06
C GLU A 16 -10.30 -16.54 -13.23
N SER A 17 -10.18 -17.49 -12.30
CA SER A 17 -11.26 -17.89 -11.38
C SER A 17 -10.88 -17.75 -9.91
N THR A 18 -9.82 -16.99 -9.61
CA THR A 18 -9.20 -16.85 -8.28
C THR A 18 -10.19 -16.62 -7.14
N TYR A 19 -11.23 -15.80 -7.37
CA TYR A 19 -12.29 -15.49 -6.39
C TYR A 19 -13.69 -15.75 -6.94
N GLY A 20 -13.86 -16.71 -7.87
CA GLY A 20 -15.07 -16.85 -8.70
C GLY A 20 -16.41 -17.00 -7.97
N VAL A 21 -16.42 -17.38 -6.70
CA VAL A 21 -17.63 -17.53 -5.86
C VAL A 21 -17.67 -16.60 -4.64
N GLN A 22 -16.63 -15.78 -4.46
CA GLN A 22 -16.52 -14.91 -3.29
C GLN A 22 -17.07 -13.52 -3.60
N VAL A 23 -17.86 -12.99 -2.67
CA VAL A 23 -18.33 -11.60 -2.72
C VAL A 23 -17.37 -10.75 -1.90
N HIS A 24 -16.71 -9.79 -2.54
CA HIS A 24 -15.85 -8.86 -1.84
C HIS A 24 -16.66 -7.81 -1.10
N GLU A 25 -16.27 -7.55 0.15
CA GLU A 25 -16.75 -6.40 0.91
C GLU A 25 -16.43 -5.09 0.18
N PRO A 26 -17.22 -4.03 0.41
CA PRO A 26 -16.94 -2.69 -0.10
C PRO A 26 -15.50 -2.26 0.19
N ARG A 27 -14.90 -1.53 -0.74
CA ARG A 27 -13.51 -1.06 -0.60
C ARG A 27 -13.33 -0.23 0.66
N GLU A 28 -14.24 0.70 0.92
CA GLU A 28 -14.21 1.61 2.07
C GLU A 28 -14.21 0.84 3.40
N GLU A 29 -15.06 -0.17 3.52
CA GLU A 29 -15.12 -1.01 4.73
C GLU A 29 -13.83 -1.81 4.95
N ARG A 30 -13.24 -2.36 3.87
CA ARG A 30 -11.97 -3.09 3.96
C ARG A 30 -10.80 -2.18 4.34
N GLU A 31 -10.72 -1.00 3.74
CA GLU A 31 -9.69 -0.01 4.07
C GLU A 31 -9.84 0.48 5.52
N ALA A 32 -11.06 0.80 5.94
CA ALA A 32 -11.36 1.19 7.32
C ALA A 32 -11.00 0.09 8.33
N ARG A 33 -11.34 -1.18 8.04
CA ARG A 33 -10.97 -2.31 8.89
C ARG A 33 -9.45 -2.47 8.97
N PHE A 34 -8.76 -2.36 7.84
CA PHE A 34 -7.31 -2.45 7.77
C PHE A 34 -6.63 -1.37 8.63
N THR A 35 -6.96 -0.10 8.42
CA THR A 35 -6.36 1.02 9.17
C THR A 35 -6.73 0.98 10.66
N THR A 36 -7.99 0.66 10.99
CA THR A 36 -8.46 0.54 12.38
C THR A 36 -7.70 -0.56 13.14
N THR A 37 -7.43 -1.69 12.50
CA THR A 37 -6.69 -2.81 13.13
C THR A 37 -5.25 -2.40 13.44
N ILE A 38 -4.62 -1.67 12.53
CA ILE A 38 -3.27 -1.15 12.69
C ILE A 38 -3.23 -0.10 13.79
N HIS A 39 -4.10 0.91 13.72
CA HIS A 39 -4.20 1.98 14.73
C HIS A 39 -4.34 1.39 16.13
N LYS A 40 -5.33 0.51 16.35
CA LYS A 40 -5.56 -0.12 17.66
C LYS A 40 -4.33 -0.86 18.17
N THR A 41 -3.56 -1.48 17.27
CA THR A 41 -2.36 -2.23 17.64
C THR A 41 -1.20 -1.32 18.04
N VAL A 42 -0.98 -0.22 17.32
CA VAL A 42 0.11 0.71 17.63
C VAL A 42 -0.23 1.62 18.82
N ALA A 43 -1.50 1.97 19.01
CA ALA A 43 -1.96 2.78 20.15
C ALA A 43 -1.74 2.10 21.51
N ARG A 44 -1.73 0.76 21.55
CA ARG A 44 -1.37 -0.03 22.75
C ARG A 44 0.14 -0.28 22.89
N GLY A 45 0.98 0.40 22.10
CA GLY A 45 2.44 0.21 22.08
C GLY A 45 2.89 -1.07 21.35
N GLY A 46 2.01 -1.71 20.59
CA GLY A 46 2.30 -2.94 19.86
C GLY A 46 2.95 -2.69 18.50
N ARG A 47 3.41 -3.79 17.90
CA ARG A 47 4.03 -3.80 16.56
C ARG A 47 3.10 -4.47 15.57
N VAL A 48 3.09 -3.97 14.34
CA VAL A 48 2.31 -4.53 13.24
C VAL A 48 3.27 -5.05 12.17
N LEU A 49 3.17 -6.33 11.85
CA LEU A 49 3.85 -6.94 10.72
C LEU A 49 2.86 -7.18 9.58
N ILE A 50 3.17 -6.72 8.39
CA ILE A 50 2.36 -6.88 7.18
C ILE A 50 3.20 -7.66 6.15
N PRO A 51 3.02 -8.98 6.04
CA PRO A 51 3.72 -9.78 5.04
C PRO A 51 3.10 -9.53 3.66
N VAL A 52 3.88 -9.01 2.72
CA VAL A 52 3.40 -8.67 1.38
C VAL A 52 4.52 -8.73 0.37
N PHE A 53 4.26 -9.24 -0.83
CA PHE A 53 5.23 -9.18 -1.92
C PHE A 53 5.65 -7.73 -2.21
N ALA A 54 6.92 -7.54 -2.57
CA ALA A 54 7.50 -6.21 -2.79
C ALA A 54 6.87 -5.39 -3.94
N LEU A 55 6.02 -6.03 -4.75
CA LEU A 55 5.37 -5.46 -5.93
C LEU A 55 3.89 -5.80 -5.94
N GLY A 56 3.09 -4.92 -6.55
CA GLY A 56 1.65 -5.09 -6.70
C GLY A 56 0.85 -4.48 -5.55
N ARG A 57 0.37 -5.32 -4.63
CA ARG A 57 -0.53 -4.89 -3.54
C ARG A 57 0.17 -4.07 -2.47
N ALA A 58 1.48 -4.24 -2.27
CA ALA A 58 2.25 -3.45 -1.31
C ALA A 58 2.10 -1.94 -1.56
N GLN A 59 2.19 -1.51 -2.82
CA GLN A 59 2.09 -0.10 -3.20
C GLN A 59 0.73 0.51 -2.90
N GLU A 60 -0.34 -0.27 -3.06
CA GLU A 60 -1.69 0.18 -2.70
C GLU A 60 -1.84 0.31 -1.18
N LEU A 61 -1.31 -0.63 -0.40
CA LEU A 61 -1.32 -0.56 1.06
C LEU A 61 -0.48 0.61 1.59
N LEU A 62 0.66 0.89 0.97
CA LEU A 62 1.51 2.04 1.31
C LEU A 62 0.77 3.37 1.12
N LEU A 63 0.03 3.53 0.01
CA LEU A 63 -0.80 4.72 -0.23
C LEU A 63 -1.89 4.87 0.83
N ILE A 64 -2.59 3.79 1.17
CA ILE A 64 -3.64 3.80 2.22
C ILE A 64 -3.03 4.20 3.56
N LEU A 65 -1.85 3.68 3.92
CA LEU A 65 -1.19 3.99 5.17
C LEU A 65 -0.68 5.43 5.24
N ASP A 66 -0.06 5.94 4.17
CA ASP A 66 0.45 7.32 4.13
C ASP A 66 -0.70 8.34 4.19
N GLU A 67 -1.80 8.09 3.46
CA GLU A 67 -3.02 8.91 3.52
C GLU A 67 -3.65 8.87 4.93
N TYR A 68 -3.71 7.69 5.54
CA TYR A 68 -4.23 7.53 6.90
C TYR A 68 -3.35 8.23 7.94
N TRP A 69 -2.02 8.07 7.88
CA TRP A 69 -1.10 8.75 8.80
C TRP A 69 -1.19 10.26 8.68
N LYS A 70 -1.24 10.79 7.45
CA LYS A 70 -1.37 12.23 7.20
C LYS A 70 -2.62 12.83 7.83
N ALA A 71 -3.71 12.07 7.92
CA ALA A 71 -4.96 12.50 8.53
C ALA A 71 -4.98 12.38 10.07
N HIS A 72 -4.01 11.70 10.69
CA HIS A 72 -3.97 11.35 12.11
C HIS A 72 -2.66 11.80 12.76
N PRO A 73 -2.55 13.09 13.16
CA PRO A 73 -1.33 13.67 13.73
C PRO A 73 -0.78 12.95 14.96
N GLU A 74 -1.63 12.29 15.75
CA GLU A 74 -1.25 11.49 16.91
C GLU A 74 -0.38 10.29 16.55
N LEU A 75 -0.47 9.79 15.30
CA LEU A 75 0.32 8.67 14.80
C LEU A 75 1.66 9.10 14.19
N HIS A 76 1.93 10.40 14.01
CA HIS A 76 3.15 10.89 13.36
C HIS A 76 4.44 10.51 14.10
N SER A 77 4.36 10.19 15.39
CA SER A 77 5.49 9.69 16.19
C SER A 77 5.80 8.21 15.95
N ILE A 78 4.87 7.46 15.33
CA ILE A 78 4.95 6.02 15.12
C ILE A 78 5.45 5.75 13.69
N PRO A 79 6.62 5.12 13.52
CA PRO A 79 7.20 4.92 12.20
C PRO A 79 6.53 3.79 11.43
N ILE A 80 6.42 3.98 10.10
CA ILE A 80 6.09 2.93 9.15
C ILE A 80 7.34 2.61 8.32
N TYR A 81 7.71 1.33 8.30
CA TYR A 81 8.85 0.81 7.56
C TYR A 81 8.42 -0.06 6.41
N TYR A 82 8.99 0.19 5.24
CA TYR A 82 8.94 -0.72 4.11
C TYR A 82 10.26 -1.48 3.99
N ALA A 83 10.26 -2.73 4.46
CA ALA A 83 11.42 -3.60 4.53
C ALA A 83 11.46 -4.53 3.31
N SER A 84 12.11 -4.07 2.24
CA SER A 84 12.43 -4.91 1.10
C SER A 84 13.70 -4.44 0.40
N ALA A 85 14.60 -5.37 0.05
CA ALA A 85 15.78 -5.07 -0.76
C ALA A 85 15.40 -4.53 -2.15
N LEU A 86 14.23 -4.93 -2.66
CA LEU A 86 13.69 -4.46 -3.93
C LEU A 86 12.89 -3.16 -3.81
N ALA A 87 12.51 -2.75 -2.59
CA ALA A 87 11.65 -1.58 -2.35
C ALA A 87 12.05 -0.36 -3.18
N LYS A 88 13.33 0.05 -3.10
CA LYS A 88 13.83 1.24 -3.78
C LYS A 88 13.72 1.15 -5.30
N LYS A 89 14.05 0.00 -5.88
CA LYS A 89 13.97 -0.24 -7.34
C LYS A 89 12.52 -0.30 -7.80
N CYS A 90 11.65 -0.93 -7.02
CA CYS A 90 10.23 -0.99 -7.31
C CYS A 90 9.59 0.40 -7.24
N MET A 91 9.92 1.20 -6.23
CA MET A 91 9.39 2.56 -6.09
C MET A 91 9.76 3.45 -7.27
N SER A 92 11.00 3.38 -7.79
CA SER A 92 11.35 4.17 -8.98
C SER A 92 10.47 3.86 -10.18
N ILE A 93 10.07 2.59 -10.38
CA ILE A 93 9.18 2.22 -11.48
C ILE A 93 7.79 2.87 -11.29
N TYR A 94 7.21 2.77 -10.10
CA TYR A 94 5.91 3.38 -9.81
C TYR A 94 5.94 4.90 -9.94
N GLN A 95 7.04 5.54 -9.55
CA GLN A 95 7.24 6.98 -9.70
C GLN A 95 7.46 7.42 -11.15
N THR A 96 8.08 6.61 -12.00
CA THR A 96 8.31 6.93 -13.42
C THR A 96 7.06 6.69 -14.28
N TYR A 97 6.36 5.57 -14.08
CA TYR A 97 5.25 5.14 -14.93
C TYR A 97 3.87 5.61 -14.42
N ILE A 98 3.78 6.82 -13.85
CA ILE A 98 2.53 7.38 -13.32
C ILE A 98 1.44 7.50 -14.38
N HIS A 99 1.80 7.76 -15.64
CA HIS A 99 0.84 7.89 -16.74
C HIS A 99 0.01 6.60 -16.96
N MET A 100 0.54 5.43 -16.57
CA MET A 100 -0.16 4.14 -16.63
C MET A 100 -1.10 3.90 -15.44
N MET A 101 -1.06 4.76 -14.42
CA MET A 101 -1.95 4.68 -13.27
C MET A 101 -3.33 5.25 -13.59
N ASN A 102 -4.27 5.08 -12.68
CA ASN A 102 -5.62 5.62 -12.83
C ASN A 102 -5.68 7.15 -12.80
N ASP A 103 -6.84 7.71 -13.17
CA ASP A 103 -7.09 9.15 -13.19
C ASP A 103 -6.95 9.85 -11.84
N LYS A 104 -7.18 9.16 -10.72
CA LYS A 104 -6.97 9.75 -9.38
C LYS A 104 -5.49 10.05 -9.18
N ILE A 105 -4.64 9.03 -9.33
CA ILE A 105 -3.19 9.12 -9.15
C ILE A 105 -2.56 10.08 -10.16
N ARG A 106 -3.01 10.09 -11.42
CA ARG A 106 -2.51 11.05 -12.42
C ARG A 106 -2.79 12.49 -12.06
N ARG A 107 -3.98 12.78 -11.51
CA ARG A 107 -4.36 14.13 -11.06
C ARG A 107 -3.57 14.56 -9.84
N GLU A 108 -3.40 13.67 -8.87
CA GLU A 108 -2.58 13.94 -7.67
C GLU A 108 -1.12 14.21 -8.01
N ALA A 109 -0.57 13.44 -8.95
CA ALA A 109 0.80 13.58 -9.43
C ALA A 109 1.09 14.93 -10.10
N ALA A 110 0.07 15.69 -10.53
CA ALA A 110 0.26 17.06 -11.01
C ALA A 110 0.67 18.03 -9.90
N VAL A 111 0.34 17.71 -8.64
CA VAL A 111 0.72 18.49 -7.45
C VAL A 111 1.95 17.88 -6.79
N SER A 112 1.90 16.58 -6.50
CA SER A 112 3.00 15.86 -5.87
C SER A 112 2.89 14.37 -6.19
N ASN A 113 4.04 13.71 -6.37
CA ASN A 113 4.08 12.29 -6.67
C ASN A 113 3.58 11.47 -5.45
N PRO A 114 2.45 10.72 -5.57
CA PRO A 114 1.87 10.00 -4.43
C PRO A 114 2.71 8.80 -3.98
N PHE A 115 3.71 8.38 -4.77
CA PHE A 115 4.67 7.33 -4.39
C PHE A 115 5.94 7.92 -3.74
N VAL A 116 5.97 9.21 -3.44
CA VAL A 116 6.95 9.86 -2.56
C VAL A 116 6.29 10.07 -1.20
N PHE A 117 6.32 9.01 -0.40
CA PHE A 117 5.67 8.96 0.91
C PHE A 117 6.32 9.91 1.92
N GLN A 118 5.50 10.51 2.77
CA GLN A 118 5.95 11.44 3.82
C GLN A 118 6.15 10.71 5.15
N HIS A 119 5.34 9.69 5.43
CA HIS A 119 5.31 9.00 6.71
C HIS A 119 5.92 7.58 6.65
N ILE A 120 6.46 7.19 5.50
CA ILE A 120 6.99 5.84 5.26
C ILE A 120 8.48 5.89 4.92
N SER A 121 9.27 5.10 5.66
CA SER A 121 10.72 4.99 5.46
C SER A 121 11.11 3.61 4.93
N ASN A 122 12.08 3.57 4.02
CA ASN A 122 12.64 2.31 3.54
C ASN A 122 13.63 1.72 4.56
N LEU A 123 13.41 0.49 4.99
CA LEU A 123 14.32 -0.23 5.86
C LEU A 123 15.20 -1.16 5.03
N ARG A 124 16.50 -0.86 4.94
CA ARG A 124 17.46 -1.63 4.12
C ARG A 124 17.95 -2.91 4.79
N SER A 125 18.06 -2.89 6.12
CA SER A 125 18.54 -4.00 6.92
C SER A 125 18.00 -3.87 8.34
N MET A 126 17.71 -5.01 8.97
CA MET A 126 17.31 -5.05 10.38
C MET A 126 18.42 -4.57 11.32
N ALA A 127 19.68 -4.53 10.86
CA ALA A 127 20.81 -4.00 11.63
C ALA A 127 20.71 -2.48 11.89
N HIS A 128 19.87 -1.76 11.14
CA HIS A 128 19.61 -0.33 11.33
C HIS A 128 18.23 -0.07 11.97
N PHE A 129 17.58 -1.12 12.46
CA PHE A 129 16.28 -1.03 13.11
C PHE A 129 16.49 -1.18 14.63
N ASP A 130 16.34 -0.06 15.34
CA ASP A 130 16.23 -0.09 16.78
C ASP A 130 14.78 -0.42 17.14
N ASP A 131 14.57 -1.60 17.70
CA ASP A 131 13.23 -2.12 17.98
C ASP A 131 12.62 -1.50 19.25
N VAL A 132 12.42 -0.18 19.23
CA VAL A 132 11.94 0.60 20.38
C VAL A 132 10.55 1.17 20.09
N GLY A 133 9.58 0.74 20.89
CA GLY A 133 8.21 1.26 20.83
C GLY A 133 7.34 0.68 19.72
N PRO A 134 6.15 1.27 19.48
CA PRO A 134 5.25 0.83 18.43
C PRO A 134 5.79 1.14 17.04
N CYS A 135 5.55 0.24 16.09
CA CYS A 135 5.89 0.47 14.68
C CYS A 135 5.02 -0.39 13.75
N VAL A 136 5.01 -0.02 12.47
CA VAL A 136 4.42 -0.83 11.40
C VAL A 136 5.52 -1.24 10.44
N ILE A 137 5.65 -2.53 10.15
CA ILE A 137 6.65 -3.07 9.24
C ILE A 137 5.95 -3.84 8.13
N MET A 138 6.13 -3.38 6.89
CA MET A 138 5.76 -4.10 5.68
C MET A 138 6.98 -4.87 5.18
N ALA A 139 6.94 -6.20 5.23
CA ALA A 139 8.06 -7.06 4.88
C ALA A 139 7.72 -7.95 3.69
N SER A 140 8.66 -8.05 2.75
CA SER A 140 8.56 -9.04 1.67
C SER A 140 9.14 -10.39 2.09
N PRO A 141 8.54 -11.51 1.63
CA PRO A 141 9.15 -12.83 1.78
C PRO A 141 10.49 -12.91 1.02
#